data_AF-A0AAW1KQZ1-F1
#
_entry.id   AF-A0AAW1KQZ1-F1
#
_cell.length_a   1.000
_cell.length_b   1.000
_cell.length_c   1.000
_cell.angle_alpha   90.00
_cell.angle_beta   90.00
_cell.angle_gamma   90.00
#
_symmetry.space_group_name_H-M   'P 1'
#
loop_
_entity.id
_entity.type
_entity.pdbx_description
1 polymer ?
#
loop_
_entity_poly.entity_id
_entity_poly.type
_entity_poly.pdbx_seq_one_letter_code
_entity_poly.pdbx_strand_id
1 'polypeptide(L)'
;MVMAGTGNLEIMRIVRHLRKRVGVTTSVVVTYGSHLATHMALGLLFLGGGRYTLSNSPASVAALICAFYPKFPTHSNDNRYHLQAFRHLYVLAAEPRLLIPRDVMMGRMCYANITVYKIDGTEINIKAPGLIPELSLLCKVCVADDRYWPVVFERGRNWDLLEKLLNSYGCIEVKQRAGCLSYLEDKHGYRTEMAHTLTQSSTSPWDPSSKTILSFSSDCTIRNFCDYFLSDVEQPVDATEARMKLYLTQSAYDCVIRDKLNVLPIFLSLLKVMKDQNSNPNALQLWQYKLIHKLVLTKRWTSDLISPEAILGLHYRFAKIFDSREVSLREHLQSYLTGEVPMCGNDLLKSLVSYIIFYDIPYNCKLNKNNPLQSIVTLKSLNLSSEPIMKVLEIIR
;
A
#
# COMPACT_ATOMS: atom_id res chain seq x y z
N MET A 1 -28.00 24.47 -16.20
CA MET A 1 -27.11 23.99 -17.27
C MET A 1 -25.66 23.88 -16.81
N VAL A 2 -25.06 24.95 -16.25
CA VAL A 2 -23.64 24.92 -15.78
C VAL A 2 -23.37 23.81 -14.75
N MET A 3 -24.26 23.65 -13.76
CA MET A 3 -24.16 22.63 -12.72
C MET A 3 -24.92 21.34 -13.06
N ALA A 4 -24.99 20.97 -14.35
CA ALA A 4 -25.67 19.73 -14.75
C ALA A 4 -24.92 18.51 -14.21
N GLY A 5 -25.64 17.52 -13.70
CA GLY A 5 -25.09 16.27 -13.15
C GLY A 5 -24.43 16.38 -11.76
N THR A 6 -24.10 17.57 -11.26
CA THR A 6 -23.34 17.71 -10.00
C THR A 6 -24.18 17.54 -8.74
N GLY A 7 -25.51 17.65 -8.82
CA GLY A 7 -26.36 17.50 -7.63
C GLY A 7 -26.30 18.67 -6.64
N ASN A 8 -25.96 19.89 -7.08
CA ASN A 8 -25.74 21.02 -6.16
C ASN A 8 -26.95 21.30 -5.23
N LEU A 9 -26.70 21.26 -3.92
CA LEU A 9 -27.71 21.39 -2.88
C LEU A 9 -28.45 22.74 -2.90
N GLU A 10 -27.76 23.84 -3.21
CA GLU A 10 -28.34 25.18 -3.20
C GLU A 10 -29.37 25.33 -4.31
N ILE A 11 -29.01 24.93 -5.53
CA ILE A 11 -29.91 24.94 -6.67
C ILE A 11 -31.10 24.00 -6.43
N MET A 12 -30.85 22.82 -5.84
CA MET A 12 -31.91 21.89 -5.47
C MET A 12 -32.88 22.49 -4.44
N ARG A 13 -32.39 23.26 -3.46
CA ARG A 13 -33.25 23.98 -2.50
C ARG A 13 -34.11 25.04 -3.19
N ILE A 14 -33.54 25.80 -4.12
CA ILE A 14 -34.27 26.81 -4.92
C ILE A 14 -35.36 26.15 -5.76
N VAL A 15 -35.01 25.10 -6.50
CA VAL A 15 -35.96 24.35 -7.35
C VAL A 15 -37.08 23.74 -6.52
N ARG A 16 -36.76 23.19 -5.33
CA ARG A 16 -37.77 22.66 -4.40
C ARG A 16 -38.71 23.76 -3.90
N HIS A 17 -38.20 24.95 -3.61
CA HIS A 17 -39.03 26.10 -3.21
C HIS A 17 -39.96 26.54 -4.35
N LEU A 18 -39.46 26.63 -5.58
CA LEU A 18 -40.27 26.98 -6.76
C LEU A 18 -41.34 25.93 -7.04
N ARG A 19 -41.02 24.64 -6.90
CA ARG A 19 -41.99 23.55 -7.05
C ARG A 19 -43.17 23.65 -6.07
N LYS A 20 -42.95 24.16 -4.85
CA LYS A 20 -44.01 24.35 -3.85
C LYS A 20 -45.02 25.43 -4.22
N ARG A 21 -44.71 26.30 -5.18
CA ARG A 21 -45.65 27.30 -5.71
C ARG A 21 -46.65 26.61 -6.62
N VAL A 22 -47.57 25.85 -6.05
CA VAL A 22 -48.77 25.37 -6.74
C VAL A 22 -49.83 26.42 -6.49
N GLY A 23 -50.08 27.26 -7.48
CA GLY A 23 -51.12 28.27 -7.39
C GLY A 23 -52.51 27.64 -7.27
N VAL A 24 -53.46 28.39 -6.71
CA VAL A 24 -54.90 28.09 -6.84
C VAL A 24 -55.21 28.04 -8.35
N THR A 25 -56.16 27.20 -8.77
CA THR A 25 -56.57 26.97 -10.17
C THR A 25 -56.84 28.25 -10.98
N THR A 26 -57.07 29.39 -10.31
CA THR A 26 -57.35 30.71 -10.88
C THR A 26 -56.11 31.62 -11.05
N SER A 27 -54.92 31.24 -10.56
CA SER A 27 -53.73 32.10 -10.67
C SER A 27 -53.05 31.95 -12.05
N VAL A 28 -53.16 32.98 -12.88
CA VAL A 28 -52.54 33.08 -14.22
C VAL A 28 -50.99 33.10 -14.18
N VAL A 29 -50.42 33.25 -12.99
CA VAL A 29 -48.97 33.48 -12.79
C VAL A 29 -48.14 32.18 -12.85
N VAL A 30 -48.71 31.02 -12.49
CA VAL A 30 -48.00 29.73 -12.51
C VAL A 30 -48.66 28.79 -13.51
N THR A 31 -48.08 28.72 -14.72
CA THR A 31 -48.58 27.89 -15.83
C THR A 31 -47.97 26.49 -15.81
N TYR A 32 -48.52 25.56 -16.60
CA TYR A 32 -47.94 24.22 -16.80
C TYR A 32 -46.45 24.29 -17.19
N GLY A 33 -46.12 25.21 -18.10
CA GLY A 33 -44.76 25.46 -18.56
C GLY A 33 -43.78 25.86 -17.46
N SER A 34 -44.24 26.58 -16.43
CA SER A 34 -43.39 26.97 -15.30
C SER A 34 -42.99 25.75 -14.44
N HIS A 35 -43.92 24.82 -14.24
CA HIS A 35 -43.64 23.54 -13.59
C HIS A 35 -42.73 22.67 -14.45
N LEU A 36 -42.97 22.61 -15.77
CA LEU A 36 -42.11 21.90 -16.72
C LEU A 36 -40.66 22.41 -16.65
N ALA A 37 -40.45 23.73 -16.71
CA ALA A 37 -39.14 24.35 -16.61
C ALA A 37 -38.44 24.02 -15.27
N THR A 38 -39.19 24.08 -14.16
CA THR A 38 -38.67 23.76 -12.82
C THR A 38 -38.24 22.30 -12.72
N HIS A 39 -39.04 21.38 -13.23
CA HIS A 39 -38.73 19.95 -13.25
C HIS A 39 -37.60 19.60 -14.22
N MET A 40 -37.50 20.30 -15.35
CA MET A 40 -36.40 20.19 -16.29
C MET A 40 -35.08 20.63 -15.66
N ALA A 41 -35.07 21.75 -14.92
CA ALA A 41 -33.91 22.18 -14.16
C ALA A 41 -33.49 21.15 -13.08
N LEU A 42 -34.47 20.53 -12.39
CA LEU A 42 -34.21 19.43 -11.45
C LEU A 42 -33.59 18.22 -12.15
N GLY A 43 -34.17 17.81 -13.29
CA GLY A 43 -33.69 16.68 -14.09
C GLY A 43 -32.27 16.88 -14.60
N LEU A 44 -31.93 18.10 -15.05
CA LEU A 44 -30.58 18.44 -15.46
C LEU A 44 -29.57 18.41 -14.31
N LEU A 45 -29.99 18.81 -13.11
CA LEU A 45 -29.12 18.80 -11.93
C LEU A 45 -28.73 17.37 -11.52
N PHE A 46 -29.60 16.39 -11.76
CA PHE A 46 -29.37 14.96 -11.54
C PHE A 46 -29.33 14.16 -12.84
N LEU A 47 -28.71 14.71 -13.90
CA LEU A 47 -28.69 14.11 -15.22
C LEU A 47 -28.09 12.70 -15.18
N GLY A 48 -28.90 11.70 -15.55
CA GLY A 48 -28.54 10.28 -15.47
C GLY A 48 -28.00 9.86 -14.10
N GLY A 49 -28.58 10.38 -13.02
CA GLY A 49 -28.16 10.08 -11.63
C GLY A 49 -26.83 10.69 -11.22
N GLY A 50 -26.32 11.67 -11.99
CA GLY A 50 -25.01 12.30 -11.77
C GLY A 50 -23.87 11.66 -12.56
N ARG A 51 -24.17 10.70 -13.44
CA ARG A 51 -23.20 10.09 -14.36
C ARG A 51 -22.91 10.98 -15.57
N TYR A 52 -23.90 11.73 -16.02
CA TYR A 52 -23.86 12.48 -17.27
C TYR A 52 -23.81 13.98 -17.02
N THR A 53 -23.16 14.69 -17.93
CA THR A 53 -23.09 16.16 -17.99
C THR A 53 -23.40 16.62 -19.40
N LEU A 54 -23.60 17.93 -19.57
CA LEU A 54 -23.83 18.50 -20.89
C LEU A 54 -22.50 18.86 -21.55
N SER A 55 -22.38 18.59 -22.85
CA SER A 55 -21.21 18.99 -23.63
C SER A 55 -21.42 20.29 -24.40
N ASN A 56 -20.29 20.95 -24.74
CA ASN A 56 -20.30 22.22 -25.46
C ASN A 56 -20.03 22.06 -26.98
N SER A 57 -20.08 20.83 -27.50
CA SER A 57 -19.90 20.57 -28.94
C SER A 57 -20.94 21.35 -29.76
N PRO A 58 -20.65 21.78 -31.00
CA PRO A 58 -21.59 22.57 -31.80
C PRO A 58 -22.92 21.82 -32.04
N ALA A 59 -22.87 20.49 -32.19
CA ALA A 59 -24.07 19.66 -32.31
C ALA A 59 -24.86 19.60 -30.99
N SER A 60 -24.17 19.48 -29.86
CA SER A 60 -24.77 19.52 -28.52
C SER A 60 -25.44 20.87 -28.26
N VAL A 61 -24.79 21.97 -28.61
CA VAL A 61 -25.34 23.32 -28.45
C VAL A 61 -26.61 23.49 -29.29
N ALA A 62 -26.61 23.03 -30.56
CA ALA A 62 -27.80 23.04 -31.40
C ALA A 62 -28.96 22.24 -30.77
N ALA A 63 -28.68 21.04 -30.23
CA ALA A 63 -29.67 20.23 -29.54
C ALA A 63 -30.20 20.90 -28.26
N LEU A 64 -29.34 21.59 -27.51
CA LEU A 64 -29.71 22.32 -26.29
C LEU A 64 -30.54 23.57 -26.59
N ILE A 65 -30.27 24.28 -27.69
CA ILE A 65 -31.10 25.40 -28.14
C ILE A 65 -32.51 24.92 -28.46
N CYS A 66 -32.64 23.79 -29.17
CA CYS A 66 -33.93 23.17 -29.44
C CYS A 66 -34.62 22.72 -28.14
N ALA A 67 -33.91 22.07 -27.21
CA ALA A 67 -34.50 21.58 -25.96
C ALA A 67 -34.89 22.71 -24.99
N PHE A 68 -34.12 23.80 -24.92
CA PHE A 68 -34.29 24.88 -23.95
C PHE A 68 -34.80 26.18 -24.56
N TYR A 69 -35.57 26.09 -25.64
CA TYR A 69 -36.26 27.24 -26.20
C TYR A 69 -37.06 28.01 -25.12
N PRO A 70 -36.90 29.34 -24.95
CA PRO A 70 -37.35 30.04 -23.74
C PRO A 70 -38.88 30.18 -23.59
N LYS A 71 -39.67 29.90 -24.64
CA LYS A 71 -41.14 29.91 -24.55
C LYS A 71 -41.67 28.54 -24.11
N PHE A 72 -42.17 28.49 -22.89
CA PHE A 72 -42.82 27.32 -22.32
C PHE A 72 -44.33 27.29 -22.60
N PRO A 73 -44.95 26.10 -22.69
CA PRO A 73 -46.38 25.94 -22.97
C PRO A 73 -47.27 26.42 -21.81
N THR A 74 -48.45 26.95 -22.11
CA THR A 74 -49.40 27.42 -21.07
C THR A 74 -50.15 26.26 -20.42
N HIS A 75 -50.53 25.26 -21.23
CA HIS A 75 -51.23 24.04 -20.84
C HIS A 75 -50.54 22.80 -21.42
N SER A 76 -50.92 21.61 -20.98
CA SER A 76 -50.27 20.35 -21.39
C SER A 76 -50.31 20.09 -22.90
N ASN A 77 -51.38 20.47 -23.60
CA ASN A 77 -51.51 20.24 -25.05
C ASN A 77 -51.07 21.43 -25.91
N ASP A 78 -50.50 22.48 -25.30
CA ASP A 78 -50.05 23.66 -26.04
C ASP A 78 -48.72 23.38 -26.75
N ASN A 79 -48.76 23.39 -28.08
CA ASN A 79 -47.62 23.25 -28.99
C ASN A 79 -47.51 24.43 -29.97
N ARG A 80 -48.17 25.58 -29.68
CA ARG A 80 -48.30 26.69 -30.64
C ARG A 80 -46.97 27.35 -31.02
N TYR A 81 -46.08 27.52 -30.05
CA TYR A 81 -44.80 28.21 -30.23
C TYR A 81 -43.59 27.28 -30.30
N HIS A 82 -43.71 26.08 -29.74
CA HIS A 82 -42.63 25.11 -29.67
C HIS A 82 -43.22 23.72 -29.44
N LEU A 83 -42.76 22.74 -30.22
CA LEU A 83 -43.18 21.35 -30.08
C LEU A 83 -42.60 20.76 -28.80
N GLN A 84 -43.44 20.28 -27.89
CA GLN A 84 -42.99 19.74 -26.60
C GLN A 84 -42.03 18.55 -26.72
N ALA A 85 -42.12 17.76 -27.79
CA ALA A 85 -41.20 16.63 -28.02
C ALA A 85 -39.73 17.07 -28.12
N PHE A 86 -39.45 18.26 -28.66
CA PHE A 86 -38.09 18.79 -28.78
C PHE A 86 -37.44 19.09 -27.44
N ARG A 87 -38.22 19.19 -26.36
CA ARG A 87 -37.69 19.32 -25.00
C ARG A 87 -36.85 18.14 -24.55
N HIS A 88 -36.94 16.98 -25.21
CA HIS A 88 -36.13 15.80 -24.91
C HIS A 88 -34.81 15.73 -25.70
N LEU A 89 -34.56 16.66 -26.63
CA LEU A 89 -33.33 16.67 -27.43
C LEU A 89 -32.06 16.94 -26.61
N TYR A 90 -32.18 17.37 -25.34
CA TYR A 90 -31.02 17.52 -24.45
C TYR A 90 -30.25 16.20 -24.24
N VAL A 91 -30.88 15.05 -24.50
CA VAL A 91 -30.24 13.73 -24.40
C VAL A 91 -29.08 13.60 -25.39
N LEU A 92 -29.17 14.23 -26.58
CA LEU A 92 -28.10 14.22 -27.57
C LEU A 92 -26.85 14.99 -27.13
N ALA A 93 -27.02 15.92 -26.19
CA ALA A 93 -25.94 16.70 -25.61
C ALA A 93 -25.39 16.09 -24.30
N ALA A 94 -25.94 14.95 -23.85
CA ALA A 94 -25.54 14.32 -22.60
C ALA A 94 -24.34 13.38 -22.83
N GLU A 95 -23.24 13.62 -22.10
CA GLU A 95 -22.02 12.83 -22.18
C GLU A 95 -21.64 12.26 -20.80
N PRO A 96 -21.17 10.99 -20.72
CA PRO A 96 -20.69 10.40 -19.49
C PRO A 96 -19.31 10.98 -19.13
N ARG A 97 -19.21 11.65 -17.98
CA ARG A 97 -17.95 12.26 -17.49
C ARG A 97 -17.63 11.93 -16.04
N LEU A 98 -18.37 11.00 -15.45
CA LEU A 98 -18.17 10.55 -14.08
C LEU A 98 -17.01 9.57 -13.99
N LEU A 99 -16.02 9.90 -13.17
CA LEU A 99 -14.97 8.97 -12.75
C LEU A 99 -15.26 8.43 -11.36
N ILE A 100 -15.08 7.12 -11.22
CA ILE A 100 -15.24 6.39 -9.97
C ILE A 100 -13.96 5.59 -9.72
N PRO A 101 -13.13 5.94 -8.72
CA PRO A 101 -11.97 5.13 -8.41
C PRO A 101 -12.43 3.86 -7.66
N ARG A 102 -11.87 2.72 -8.02
CA ARG A 102 -12.15 1.41 -7.46
C ARG A 102 -10.84 0.83 -6.94
N ASP A 103 -10.83 0.42 -5.67
CA ASP A 103 -9.67 -0.26 -5.13
C ASP A 103 -9.52 -1.65 -5.75
N VAL A 104 -8.30 -1.97 -6.20
CA VAL A 104 -7.96 -3.24 -6.84
C VAL A 104 -8.07 -4.41 -5.86
N MET A 105 -7.71 -4.21 -4.59
CA MET A 105 -7.64 -5.30 -3.60
C MET A 105 -9.03 -5.69 -3.11
N MET A 106 -9.83 -4.71 -2.68
CA MET A 106 -11.17 -4.97 -2.16
C MET A 106 -12.26 -5.02 -3.24
N GLY A 107 -11.97 -4.50 -4.44
CA GLY A 107 -12.96 -4.37 -5.51
C GLY A 107 -14.10 -3.39 -5.17
N ARG A 108 -13.93 -2.54 -4.16
CA ARG A 108 -14.92 -1.56 -3.68
C ARG A 108 -14.64 -0.19 -4.26
N MET A 109 -15.69 0.62 -4.43
CA MET A 109 -15.54 2.03 -4.80
C MET A 109 -14.88 2.80 -3.66
N CYS A 110 -13.93 3.66 -3.98
CA CYS A 110 -13.18 4.46 -3.03
C CYS A 110 -13.28 5.94 -3.36
N TYR A 111 -12.74 6.79 -2.49
CA TYR A 111 -12.50 8.19 -2.81
C TYR A 111 -11.03 8.37 -3.11
N ALA A 112 -10.71 9.20 -4.10
CA ALA A 112 -9.33 9.56 -4.42
C ALA A 112 -9.30 10.98 -5.00
N ASN A 113 -8.20 11.69 -4.82
CA ASN A 113 -7.99 12.99 -5.43
C ASN A 113 -7.49 12.82 -6.88
N ILE A 114 -8.14 13.53 -7.79
CA ILE A 114 -7.80 13.56 -9.21
C ILE A 114 -7.35 14.98 -9.55
N THR A 115 -6.16 15.09 -10.11
CA THR A 115 -5.60 16.33 -10.62
C THR A 115 -5.76 16.33 -12.13
N VAL A 116 -6.37 17.39 -12.65
CA VAL A 116 -6.71 17.53 -14.05
C VAL A 116 -6.03 18.77 -14.60
N TYR A 117 -5.26 18.59 -15.67
CA TYR A 117 -4.52 19.64 -16.34
C TYR A 117 -5.27 20.05 -17.60
N LYS A 118 -5.72 21.31 -17.66
CA LYS A 118 -6.28 21.89 -18.87
C LYS A 118 -5.18 22.26 -19.87
N ILE A 119 -5.56 22.41 -21.13
CA ILE A 119 -4.66 22.89 -22.20
C ILE A 119 -4.16 24.31 -21.88
N ASP A 120 -4.97 25.11 -21.20
CA ASP A 120 -4.64 26.47 -20.75
C ASP A 120 -3.56 26.51 -19.65
N GLY A 121 -3.07 25.35 -19.18
CA GLY A 121 -2.06 25.23 -18.12
C GLY A 121 -2.63 25.32 -16.70
N THR A 122 -3.95 25.41 -16.54
CA THR A 122 -4.60 25.44 -15.21
C THR A 122 -4.78 24.03 -14.65
N GLU A 123 -4.41 23.88 -13.38
CA GLU A 123 -4.57 22.65 -12.60
C GLU A 123 -5.86 22.72 -11.77
N ILE A 124 -6.67 21.66 -11.84
CA ILE A 124 -7.91 21.54 -11.08
C ILE A 124 -7.88 20.24 -10.30
N ASN A 125 -8.05 20.35 -8.98
CA ASN A 125 -8.12 19.22 -8.08
C ASN A 125 -9.58 18.88 -7.83
N ILE A 126 -9.98 17.65 -8.18
CA ILE A 126 -11.33 17.13 -8.07
C ILE A 126 -11.28 15.90 -7.16
N LYS A 127 -12.15 15.86 -6.15
CA LYS A 127 -12.31 14.68 -5.31
C LYS A 127 -13.25 13.70 -6.01
N ALA A 128 -12.74 12.52 -6.35
CA ALA A 128 -13.51 11.46 -6.98
C ALA A 128 -14.15 10.54 -5.92
N PRO A 129 -15.33 9.91 -6.18
CA PRO A 129 -16.07 9.92 -7.43
C PRO A 129 -16.62 11.30 -7.79
N GLY A 130 -16.40 11.73 -9.03
CA GLY A 130 -16.62 13.11 -9.44
C GLY A 130 -16.63 13.29 -10.96
N LEU A 131 -17.24 14.39 -11.39
CA LEU A 131 -17.36 14.75 -12.80
C LEU A 131 -16.11 15.49 -13.27
N ILE A 132 -15.52 15.04 -14.37
CA ILE A 132 -14.42 15.76 -15.01
C ILE A 132 -15.00 16.85 -15.93
N PRO A 133 -14.28 17.99 -16.09
CA PRO A 133 -14.49 18.90 -17.22
C PRO A 133 -14.44 18.21 -18.59
N GLU A 134 -14.78 18.97 -19.63
CA GLU A 134 -14.81 18.47 -20.98
C GLU A 134 -13.44 17.98 -21.47
N LEU A 135 -13.41 16.76 -22.01
CA LEU A 135 -12.22 16.06 -22.51
C LEU A 135 -11.43 16.87 -23.56
N SER A 136 -12.13 17.65 -24.40
CA SER A 136 -11.51 18.48 -25.44
C SER A 136 -10.57 19.56 -24.87
N LEU A 137 -10.87 20.07 -23.67
CA LEU A 137 -10.13 21.12 -22.96
C LEU A 137 -8.99 20.57 -22.10
N LEU A 138 -8.84 19.24 -22.02
CA LEU A 138 -7.88 18.58 -21.14
C LEU A 138 -6.63 18.14 -21.90
N CYS A 139 -5.50 18.23 -21.20
CA CYS A 139 -4.22 17.72 -21.64
C CYS A 139 -3.87 16.42 -20.93
N LYS A 140 -4.10 16.38 -19.60
CA LYS A 140 -3.69 15.27 -18.74
C LYS A 140 -4.65 15.10 -17.57
N VAL A 141 -4.99 13.85 -17.25
CA VAL A 141 -5.82 13.47 -16.10
C VAL A 141 -5.01 12.51 -15.25
N CYS A 142 -4.79 12.86 -13.99
CA CYS A 142 -3.99 12.08 -13.06
C CYS A 142 -4.78 11.80 -11.79
N VAL A 143 -4.90 10.54 -11.41
CA VAL A 143 -5.19 10.22 -10.01
C VAL A 143 -3.91 10.52 -9.26
N ALA A 144 -3.85 11.65 -8.57
CA ALA A 144 -2.69 12.06 -7.80
C ALA A 144 -3.14 12.28 -6.37
N ASP A 145 -2.80 11.29 -5.55
CA ASP A 145 -3.16 11.22 -4.15
C ASP A 145 -1.98 10.63 -3.38
N ASP A 146 -1.80 11.05 -2.14
CA ASP A 146 -0.73 10.54 -1.29
C ASP A 146 -1.02 9.10 -0.86
N ARG A 147 -2.31 8.73 -0.79
CA ARG A 147 -2.79 7.44 -0.31
C ARG A 147 -2.85 6.34 -1.36
N TYR A 148 -2.89 6.72 -2.64
CA TYR A 148 -3.00 5.79 -3.76
C TYR A 148 -1.80 5.92 -4.68
N TRP A 149 -1.55 4.88 -5.47
CA TRP A 149 -0.56 4.93 -6.53
C TRP A 149 -1.08 5.78 -7.70
N PRO A 150 -0.24 6.67 -8.27
CA PRO A 150 -0.70 7.58 -9.29
C PRO A 150 -0.99 6.85 -10.60
N VAL A 151 -2.13 7.19 -11.21
CA VAL A 151 -2.53 6.69 -12.53
C VAL A 151 -2.66 7.89 -13.45
N VAL A 152 -1.92 7.87 -14.56
CA VAL A 152 -1.77 9.02 -15.46
C VAL A 152 -2.34 8.71 -16.84
N PHE A 153 -3.24 9.57 -17.31
CA PHE A 153 -3.76 9.59 -18.66
C PHE A 153 -3.30 10.88 -19.36
N GLU A 154 -2.54 10.73 -20.43
CA GLU A 154 -2.02 11.83 -21.24
C GLU A 154 -2.58 11.78 -22.65
N ARG A 155 -2.90 12.95 -23.21
CA ARG A 155 -3.37 13.09 -24.58
C ARG A 155 -2.29 12.64 -25.56
N GLY A 156 -2.64 11.73 -26.48
CA GLY A 156 -1.72 11.14 -27.46
C GLY A 156 -1.01 9.85 -27.02
N ARG A 157 -1.13 9.44 -25.74
CA ARG A 157 -0.59 8.15 -25.27
C ARG A 157 -1.70 7.15 -24.95
N ASN A 158 -2.48 7.42 -23.90
CA ASN A 158 -3.49 6.50 -23.37
C ASN A 158 -4.90 7.13 -23.33
N TRP A 159 -5.14 8.15 -24.15
CA TRP A 159 -6.39 8.91 -24.12
C TRP A 159 -7.60 8.07 -24.54
N ASP A 160 -7.44 7.23 -25.55
CA ASP A 160 -8.49 6.33 -26.04
C ASP A 160 -8.97 5.36 -24.95
N LEU A 161 -8.08 4.97 -24.02
CA LEU A 161 -8.44 4.14 -22.89
C LEU A 161 -9.36 4.91 -21.93
N LEU A 162 -9.06 6.17 -21.66
CA LEU A 162 -9.90 7.03 -20.82
C LEU A 162 -11.31 7.20 -21.42
N GLU A 163 -11.41 7.42 -22.73
CA GLU A 163 -12.70 7.54 -23.43
C GLU A 163 -13.50 6.23 -23.36
N LYS A 164 -12.86 5.08 -23.60
CA LYS A 164 -13.47 3.75 -23.44
C LYS A 164 -13.93 3.50 -22.01
N LEU A 165 -13.14 3.92 -21.01
CA LEU A 165 -13.49 3.80 -19.60
C LEU A 165 -14.72 4.63 -19.27
N LEU A 166 -14.77 5.89 -19.70
CA LEU A 166 -15.92 6.78 -19.48
C LEU A 166 -17.20 6.25 -20.13
N ASN A 167 -17.10 5.75 -21.36
CA ASN A 167 -18.25 5.21 -22.09
C ASN A 167 -18.80 3.90 -21.48
N SER A 168 -17.94 3.05 -20.93
CA SER A 168 -18.36 1.76 -20.36
C SER A 168 -18.98 1.92 -18.97
N TYR A 169 -18.16 2.14 -17.94
CA TYR A 169 -18.61 2.18 -16.54
C TYR A 169 -17.97 3.32 -15.73
N GLY A 170 -16.94 3.99 -16.26
CA GLY A 170 -16.28 5.13 -15.63
C GLY A 170 -15.42 4.77 -14.42
N CYS A 171 -15.08 3.48 -14.25
CA CYS A 171 -14.28 3.04 -13.10
C CYS A 171 -12.80 3.06 -13.45
N ILE A 172 -11.99 3.64 -12.55
CA ILE A 172 -10.53 3.59 -12.62
C ILE A 172 -10.06 2.69 -11.50
N GLU A 173 -9.27 1.69 -11.82
CA GLU A 173 -8.65 0.83 -10.83
C GLU A 173 -7.45 1.54 -10.20
N VAL A 174 -7.47 1.71 -8.89
CA VAL A 174 -6.42 2.36 -8.10
C VAL A 174 -5.92 1.39 -7.04
N LYS A 175 -4.61 1.40 -6.79
CA LYS A 175 -4.02 0.62 -5.72
C LYS A 175 -3.69 1.54 -4.55
N GLN A 176 -4.14 1.18 -3.36
CA GLN A 176 -3.78 1.88 -2.12
C GLN A 176 -2.30 1.64 -1.78
N ARG A 177 -1.61 2.66 -1.29
CA ARG A 177 -0.25 2.52 -0.73
C ARG A 177 -0.34 1.86 0.63
N ALA A 178 0.62 1.02 1.01
CA ALA A 178 0.57 0.43 2.35
C ALA A 178 0.84 1.47 3.44
N GLY A 179 0.33 1.18 4.64
CA GLY A 179 0.37 2.09 5.79
C GLY A 179 -0.59 3.29 5.68
N CYS A 180 -1.28 3.45 4.55
CA CYS A 180 -2.34 4.44 4.37
C CYS A 180 -3.70 3.78 4.58
N LEU A 181 -4.68 4.54 5.08
CA LEU A 181 -6.07 4.08 5.19
C LEU A 181 -6.97 4.72 4.12
N SER A 182 -8.06 4.05 3.78
CA SER A 182 -9.03 4.57 2.83
C SER A 182 -9.69 5.84 3.40
N TYR A 183 -10.15 6.76 2.54
CA TYR A 183 -10.88 7.95 3.00
C TYR A 183 -12.21 7.63 3.71
N LEU A 184 -12.73 6.43 3.55
CA LEU A 184 -13.92 5.95 4.27
C LEU A 184 -13.61 5.71 5.75
N GLU A 185 -12.42 5.16 6.03
CA GLU A 185 -11.96 4.85 7.39
C GLU A 185 -11.30 6.06 8.05
N ASP A 186 -10.50 6.82 7.28
CA ASP A 186 -9.78 8.00 7.75
C ASP A 186 -10.07 9.21 6.84
N LYS A 187 -11.18 9.90 7.09
CA LYS A 187 -11.62 11.04 6.28
C LYS A 187 -10.60 12.17 6.21
N HIS A 188 -9.95 12.48 7.33
CA HIS A 188 -9.04 13.60 7.47
C HIS A 188 -7.58 13.22 7.21
N GLY A 189 -7.21 11.96 7.42
CA GLY A 189 -5.86 11.48 7.16
C GLY A 189 -4.96 11.50 8.39
N TYR A 190 -5.46 11.82 9.58
CA TYR A 190 -4.60 11.94 10.77
C TYR A 190 -3.86 10.64 11.12
N ARG A 191 -4.50 9.48 10.91
CA ARG A 191 -3.84 8.18 11.15
C ARG A 191 -2.81 7.89 10.07
N THR A 192 -3.13 8.27 8.84
CA THR A 192 -2.22 8.15 7.70
C THR A 192 -1.01 9.07 7.84
N GLU A 193 -1.20 10.31 8.27
CA GLU A 193 -0.12 11.27 8.58
C GLU A 193 0.73 10.77 9.74
N MET A 194 0.12 10.23 10.80
CA MET A 194 0.86 9.59 11.89
C MET A 194 1.71 8.43 11.38
N ALA A 195 1.15 7.58 10.49
CA ALA A 195 1.90 6.52 9.85
C ALA A 195 3.08 7.09 9.03
N HIS A 196 2.88 8.18 8.29
CA HIS A 196 3.95 8.83 7.53
C HIS A 196 5.10 9.34 8.42
N THR A 197 4.80 9.98 9.55
CA THR A 197 5.84 10.39 10.50
C THR A 197 6.65 9.20 10.99
N LEU A 198 5.98 8.05 11.19
CA LEU A 198 6.63 6.79 11.58
C LEU A 198 7.44 6.17 10.43
N THR A 199 6.97 6.25 9.18
CA THR A 199 7.75 5.78 8.00
C THR A 199 9.05 6.55 7.81
N GLN A 200 9.03 7.85 8.08
CA GLN A 200 10.19 8.73 7.93
C GLN A 200 11.16 8.58 9.10
N SER A 201 10.70 8.11 10.26
CA SER A 201 11.55 7.83 11.39
C SER A 201 12.46 6.62 11.11
N SER A 202 13.76 6.78 11.41
CA SER A 202 14.72 5.67 11.35
C SER A 202 14.53 4.68 12.50
N THR A 203 13.81 5.07 13.55
CA THR A 203 13.66 4.34 14.81
C THR A 203 12.34 3.59 14.89
N SER A 204 12.40 2.26 14.96
CA SER A 204 11.25 1.42 15.29
C SER A 204 10.96 1.49 16.80
N PRO A 205 9.71 1.63 17.25
CA PRO A 205 9.34 1.41 18.64
C PRO A 205 9.77 0.03 19.13
N TRP A 206 10.27 -0.04 20.37
CA TRP A 206 10.73 -1.31 20.96
C TRP A 206 9.59 -2.30 21.25
N ASP A 207 8.39 -1.81 21.53
CA ASP A 207 7.22 -2.63 21.84
C ASP A 207 5.95 -2.05 21.18
N PRO A 208 5.72 -2.32 19.88
CA PRO A 208 4.51 -1.90 19.22
C PRO A 208 3.34 -2.81 19.61
N SER A 209 2.24 -2.20 20.06
CA SER A 209 1.02 -2.96 20.34
C SER A 209 0.40 -3.51 19.05
N SER A 210 -0.20 -4.70 19.10
CA SER A 210 -0.94 -5.29 17.98
C SER A 210 -2.06 -4.37 17.47
N LYS A 211 -2.72 -3.66 18.38
CA LYS A 211 -3.76 -2.65 18.06
C LYS A 211 -3.22 -1.50 17.22
N THR A 212 -1.97 -1.10 17.44
CA THR A 212 -1.29 -0.06 16.65
C THR A 212 -1.09 -0.54 15.21
N ILE A 213 -0.70 -1.79 14.98
CA ILE A 213 -0.53 -2.37 13.64
C ILE A 213 -1.88 -2.39 12.89
N LEU A 214 -2.94 -2.82 13.56
CA LEU A 214 -4.31 -2.83 13.00
C LEU A 214 -4.84 -1.42 12.70
N SER A 215 -4.33 -0.39 13.37
CA SER A 215 -4.71 0.99 13.09
C SER A 215 -4.14 1.54 11.78
N PHE A 216 -3.10 0.88 11.22
CA PHE A 216 -2.40 1.33 10.02
C PHE A 216 -2.68 0.49 8.77
N SER A 217 -3.22 -0.72 8.92
CA SER A 217 -3.60 -1.57 7.79
C SER A 217 -5.02 -2.11 7.93
N SER A 218 -5.77 -2.01 6.84
CA SER A 218 -7.08 -2.63 6.71
C SER A 218 -7.02 -4.04 6.09
N ASP A 219 -5.84 -4.51 5.70
CA ASP A 219 -5.63 -5.78 5.01
C ASP A 219 -6.07 -6.97 5.87
N CYS A 220 -6.81 -7.89 5.26
CA CYS A 220 -7.31 -9.08 5.96
C CYS A 220 -6.18 -10.02 6.40
N THR A 221 -5.09 -10.11 5.65
CA THR A 221 -3.96 -10.99 5.97
C THR A 221 -3.21 -10.54 7.21
N ILE A 222 -2.94 -9.24 7.33
CA ILE A 222 -2.29 -8.66 8.51
C ILE A 222 -3.21 -8.73 9.72
N ARG A 223 -4.51 -8.48 9.53
CA ARG A 223 -5.50 -8.61 10.60
C ARG A 223 -5.51 -10.03 11.15
N ASN A 224 -5.63 -11.03 10.28
CA ASN A 224 -5.56 -12.43 10.67
C ASN A 224 -4.22 -12.76 11.35
N PHE A 225 -3.10 -12.24 10.82
CA PHE A 225 -1.79 -12.46 11.44
C PHE A 225 -1.73 -11.89 12.86
N CYS A 226 -2.24 -10.68 13.09
CA CYS A 226 -2.30 -10.08 14.41
C CYS A 226 -3.22 -10.87 15.35
N ASP A 227 -4.38 -11.29 14.88
CA ASP A 227 -5.38 -12.00 15.69
C ASP A 227 -4.90 -13.39 16.09
N TYR A 228 -4.19 -14.12 15.21
CA TYR A 228 -3.70 -15.47 15.49
C TYR A 228 -2.33 -15.52 16.18
N PHE A 229 -1.39 -14.62 15.84
CA PHE A 229 0.00 -14.69 16.32
C PHE A 229 0.38 -13.61 17.33
N LEU A 230 -0.25 -12.43 17.27
CA LEU A 230 0.13 -11.27 18.10
C LEU A 230 -0.92 -10.92 19.15
N SER A 231 -2.03 -11.65 19.22
CA SER A 231 -3.07 -11.44 20.22
C SER A 231 -2.56 -11.74 21.62
N ASP A 232 -3.01 -10.96 22.59
CA ASP A 232 -2.73 -11.21 24.00
C ASP A 232 -3.65 -12.33 24.45
N VAL A 233 -3.21 -13.58 24.28
CA VAL A 233 -3.86 -14.72 24.90
C VAL A 233 -3.63 -14.61 26.41
N GLU A 234 -4.70 -14.68 27.20
CA GLU A 234 -4.71 -14.48 28.66
C GLU A 234 -3.93 -15.55 29.47
N GLN A 235 -3.14 -16.40 28.80
CA GLN A 235 -2.35 -17.46 29.44
C GLN A 235 -0.95 -16.96 29.80
N PRO A 236 -0.34 -17.46 30.90
CA PRO A 236 1.02 -17.10 31.26
C PRO A 236 2.00 -17.63 30.19
N VAL A 237 2.45 -16.73 29.33
CA VAL A 237 3.37 -17.03 28.25
C VAL A 237 4.76 -17.32 28.81
N ASP A 238 5.43 -18.37 28.32
CA ASP A 238 6.82 -18.65 28.68
C ASP A 238 7.72 -17.46 28.29
N ALA A 239 8.79 -17.20 29.07
CA ALA A 239 9.66 -16.04 28.85
C ALA A 239 10.35 -16.09 27.47
N THR A 240 10.53 -17.28 26.90
CA THR A 240 11.07 -17.45 25.53
C THR A 240 10.04 -17.10 24.46
N GLU A 241 8.78 -17.46 24.67
CA GLU A 241 7.68 -17.21 23.76
C GLU A 241 7.27 -15.73 23.77
N ALA A 242 7.25 -15.08 24.93
CA ALA A 242 7.01 -13.65 25.05
C ALA A 242 8.05 -12.82 24.27
N ARG A 243 9.32 -13.24 24.30
CA ARG A 243 10.40 -12.63 23.51
C ARG A 243 10.19 -12.85 22.00
N MET A 244 9.81 -14.05 21.58
CA MET A 244 9.52 -14.32 20.17
C MET A 244 8.36 -13.47 19.66
N LYS A 245 7.29 -13.37 20.46
CA LYS A 245 6.14 -12.51 20.14
C LYS A 245 6.56 -11.06 19.95
N LEU A 246 7.38 -10.51 20.85
CA LEU A 246 7.90 -9.14 20.72
C LEU A 246 8.73 -8.92 19.44
N TYR A 247 9.51 -9.92 19.00
CA TYR A 247 10.24 -9.80 17.73
C TYR A 247 9.33 -9.87 16.52
N LEU A 248 8.27 -10.68 16.59
CA LEU A 248 7.26 -10.74 15.54
C LEU A 248 6.43 -9.47 15.46
N THR A 249 6.04 -8.87 16.59
CA THR A 249 5.33 -7.58 16.60
C THR A 249 6.21 -6.48 16.00
N GLN A 250 7.47 -6.39 16.40
CA GLN A 250 8.41 -5.40 15.86
C GLN A 250 8.63 -5.58 14.36
N SER A 251 8.89 -6.81 13.90
CA SER A 251 9.10 -7.09 12.48
C SER A 251 7.84 -6.84 11.65
N ALA A 252 6.67 -7.21 12.17
CA ALA A 252 5.39 -6.95 11.51
C ALA A 252 5.10 -5.46 11.41
N TYR A 253 5.34 -4.71 12.49
CA TYR A 253 5.19 -3.26 12.51
C TYR A 253 6.05 -2.57 11.44
N ASP A 254 7.34 -2.92 11.36
CA ASP A 254 8.26 -2.36 10.35
C ASP A 254 7.84 -2.75 8.92
N CYS A 255 7.37 -3.98 8.72
CA CYS A 255 6.89 -4.45 7.41
C CYS A 255 5.61 -3.75 6.96
N VAL A 256 4.68 -3.46 7.89
CA VAL A 256 3.41 -2.77 7.58
C VAL A 256 3.65 -1.31 7.24
N ILE A 257 4.50 -0.64 8.02
CA ILE A 257 4.77 0.79 7.84
C ILE A 257 5.54 1.05 6.55
N ARG A 258 6.57 0.24 6.25
CA ARG A 258 7.45 0.50 5.09
C ARG A 258 6.97 -0.14 3.78
N ASP A 259 5.74 -0.66 3.71
CA ASP A 259 5.18 -1.39 2.56
C ASP A 259 6.02 -2.60 2.12
N LYS A 260 6.39 -3.47 3.08
CA LYS A 260 7.29 -4.62 2.85
C LYS A 260 6.75 -5.93 3.41
N LEU A 261 5.46 -6.17 3.22
CA LEU A 261 4.80 -7.39 3.72
C LEU A 261 5.43 -8.69 3.20
N ASN A 262 6.06 -8.64 2.03
CA ASN A 262 6.80 -9.77 1.46
C ASN A 262 8.01 -10.21 2.31
N VAL A 263 8.52 -9.33 3.18
CA VAL A 263 9.67 -9.59 4.05
C VAL A 263 9.26 -10.30 5.34
N LEU A 264 8.01 -10.19 5.76
CA LEU A 264 7.51 -10.81 7.00
C LEU A 264 7.69 -12.34 7.02
N PRO A 265 7.38 -13.11 5.95
CA PRO A 265 7.67 -14.54 5.88
C PRO A 265 9.17 -14.86 5.99
N ILE A 266 10.03 -13.99 5.45
CA ILE A 266 11.47 -14.15 5.53
C ILE A 266 11.92 -13.99 6.98
N PHE A 267 11.46 -12.96 7.69
CA PHE A 267 11.76 -12.79 9.11
C PHE A 267 11.24 -13.94 9.97
N LEU A 268 10.02 -14.43 9.71
CA LEU A 268 9.47 -15.64 10.35
C LEU A 268 10.38 -16.85 10.14
N SER A 269 10.87 -17.05 8.91
CA SER A 269 11.80 -18.14 8.61
C SER A 269 13.11 -17.98 9.38
N LEU A 270 13.68 -16.77 9.47
CA LEU A 270 14.91 -16.49 10.21
C LEU A 270 14.75 -16.75 11.72
N LEU A 271 13.65 -16.31 12.31
CA LEU A 271 13.33 -16.58 13.72
C LEU A 271 13.11 -18.09 13.96
N LYS A 272 12.51 -18.79 13.00
CA LYS A 272 12.39 -20.25 13.05
C LYS A 272 13.77 -20.92 13.01
N VAL A 273 14.67 -20.50 12.13
CA VAL A 273 16.06 -21.01 12.09
C VAL A 273 16.72 -20.83 13.45
N MET A 274 16.57 -19.68 14.10
CA MET A 274 17.11 -19.45 15.45
C MET A 274 16.56 -20.42 16.49
N LYS A 275 15.25 -20.69 16.47
CA LYS A 275 14.63 -21.65 17.39
C LYS A 275 15.09 -23.07 17.11
N ASP A 276 15.11 -23.47 15.84
CA ASP A 276 15.50 -24.80 15.38
C ASP A 276 16.96 -25.09 15.77
N GLN A 277 17.86 -24.09 15.78
CA GLN A 277 19.23 -24.29 16.25
C GLN A 277 19.32 -24.85 17.68
N ASN A 278 18.35 -24.58 18.57
CA ASN A 278 18.34 -25.10 19.94
C ASN A 278 17.85 -26.54 20.04
N SER A 279 17.05 -27.02 19.08
CA SER A 279 16.49 -28.36 19.11
C SER A 279 17.17 -29.29 18.10
N ASN A 280 17.27 -28.89 16.83
CA ASN A 280 17.82 -29.68 15.73
C ASN A 280 18.60 -28.77 14.76
N PRO A 281 19.94 -28.74 14.84
CA PRO A 281 20.76 -27.91 13.95
C PRO A 281 20.68 -28.42 12.50
N ASN A 282 20.22 -27.57 11.58
CA ASN A 282 20.23 -27.85 10.14
C ASN A 282 21.21 -26.91 9.42
N ALA A 283 22.17 -27.49 8.70
CA ALA A 283 23.19 -26.78 7.94
C ALA A 283 22.60 -25.88 6.84
N LEU A 284 21.57 -26.35 6.13
CA LEU A 284 20.99 -25.62 4.98
C LEU A 284 20.38 -24.28 5.42
N GLN A 285 19.61 -24.31 6.50
CA GLN A 285 18.96 -23.12 7.08
C GLN A 285 19.98 -22.07 7.53
N LEU A 286 21.11 -22.53 8.08
CA LEU A 286 22.20 -21.64 8.50
C LEU A 286 22.92 -21.00 7.31
N TRP A 287 23.12 -21.74 6.22
CA TRP A 287 23.61 -21.19 4.95
C TRP A 287 22.66 -20.12 4.39
N GLN A 288 21.34 -20.34 4.44
CA GLN A 288 20.36 -19.35 4.02
C GLN A 288 20.47 -18.07 4.85
N TYR A 289 20.54 -18.18 6.17
CA TYR A 289 20.75 -17.03 7.05
C TYR A 289 22.04 -16.28 6.70
N LYS A 290 23.15 -16.99 6.51
CA LYS A 290 24.45 -16.41 6.20
C LYS A 290 24.49 -15.70 4.85
N LEU A 291 23.82 -16.26 3.85
CA LEU A 291 23.65 -15.61 2.55
C LEU A 291 22.87 -14.29 2.70
N ILE A 292 21.78 -14.30 3.46
CA ILE A 292 20.99 -13.08 3.75
C ILE A 292 21.84 -12.05 4.50
N HIS A 293 22.59 -12.48 5.52
CA HIS A 293 23.49 -11.63 6.30
C HIS A 293 24.55 -10.95 5.43
N LYS A 294 25.29 -11.74 4.63
CA LYS A 294 26.31 -11.20 3.72
C LYS A 294 25.68 -10.29 2.65
N LEU A 295 24.51 -10.65 2.12
CA LEU A 295 23.84 -9.88 1.07
C LEU A 295 23.40 -8.50 1.58
N VAL A 296 22.83 -8.41 2.78
CA VAL A 296 22.37 -7.13 3.34
C VAL A 296 23.54 -6.23 3.75
N LEU A 297 24.64 -6.79 4.25
CA LEU A 297 25.83 -5.99 4.60
C LEU A 297 26.64 -5.51 3.39
N THR A 298 26.64 -6.27 2.28
CA THR A 298 27.45 -5.93 1.09
C THR A 298 26.71 -5.08 0.07
N LYS A 299 25.41 -5.30 -0.14
CA LYS A 299 24.63 -4.59 -1.18
C LYS A 299 23.80 -3.45 -0.59
N ARG A 300 24.13 -2.22 -1.00
CA ARG A 300 23.35 -1.00 -0.71
C ARG A 300 21.93 -0.98 -1.30
N TRP A 301 21.60 -1.91 -2.19
CA TRP A 301 20.29 -1.92 -2.88
C TRP A 301 19.25 -2.73 -2.11
N THR A 302 19.69 -3.59 -1.19
CA THR A 302 18.82 -4.41 -0.32
C THR A 302 18.64 -3.85 1.08
N SER A 303 19.37 -2.79 1.44
CA SER A 303 19.13 -2.02 2.67
C SER A 303 17.74 -1.40 2.69
N ASP A 304 17.14 -1.20 1.51
CA ASP A 304 15.78 -0.71 1.40
C ASP A 304 14.75 -1.79 1.69
N LEU A 305 15.08 -3.09 1.77
CA LEU A 305 14.09 -4.12 2.11
C LEU A 305 14.17 -4.54 3.58
N ILE A 306 15.38 -4.82 4.05
CA ILE A 306 15.64 -5.20 5.44
C ILE A 306 16.62 -4.19 6.04
N SER A 307 16.29 -3.66 7.23
CA SER A 307 17.20 -2.77 7.93
C SER A 307 18.48 -3.53 8.35
N PRO A 308 19.67 -2.92 8.16
CA PRO A 308 20.92 -3.54 8.58
C PRO A 308 20.95 -3.79 10.09
N GLU A 309 20.31 -2.91 10.87
CA GLU A 309 20.18 -3.02 12.33
C GLU A 309 19.42 -4.27 12.77
N ALA A 310 18.32 -4.63 12.09
CA ALA A 310 17.57 -5.84 12.41
C ALA A 310 18.40 -7.11 12.18
N ILE A 311 19.18 -7.15 11.09
CA ILE A 311 20.05 -8.29 10.78
C ILE A 311 21.25 -8.36 11.72
N LEU A 312 21.86 -7.24 12.07
CA LEU A 312 22.93 -7.20 13.07
C LEU A 312 22.41 -7.64 14.45
N GLY A 313 21.19 -7.23 14.82
CA GLY A 313 20.53 -7.69 16.03
C GLY A 313 20.27 -9.20 16.04
N LEU A 314 19.87 -9.78 14.91
CA LEU A 314 19.76 -11.23 14.75
C LEU A 314 21.13 -11.92 14.83
N HIS A 315 22.15 -11.34 14.18
CA HIS A 315 23.51 -11.87 14.16
C HIS A 315 24.13 -11.97 15.55
N TYR A 316 24.05 -10.90 16.34
CA TYR A 316 24.52 -10.91 17.72
C TYR A 316 23.89 -12.03 18.56
N ARG A 317 22.62 -12.38 18.29
CA ARG A 317 21.94 -13.46 19.01
C ARG A 317 22.39 -14.83 18.54
N PHE A 318 22.56 -15.04 17.23
CA PHE A 318 23.18 -16.26 16.73
C PHE A 318 24.56 -16.45 17.35
N ALA A 319 25.40 -15.41 17.36
CA ALA A 319 26.71 -15.42 18.00
C ALA A 319 26.61 -15.81 19.48
N LYS A 320 25.70 -15.20 20.25
CA LYS A 320 25.47 -15.56 21.67
C LYS A 320 25.08 -17.02 21.87
N ILE A 321 24.26 -17.59 20.98
CA ILE A 321 23.89 -19.02 21.04
C ILE A 321 25.11 -19.90 20.77
N PHE A 322 25.90 -19.58 19.74
CA PHE A 322 27.10 -20.35 19.40
C PHE A 322 28.21 -20.22 20.45
N ASP A 323 28.42 -19.03 21.02
CA ASP A 323 29.40 -18.79 22.09
C ASP A 323 29.07 -19.61 23.35
N SER A 324 27.78 -19.75 23.69
CA SER A 324 27.37 -20.61 24.81
C SER A 324 27.69 -22.10 24.60
N ARG A 325 27.84 -22.53 23.33
CA ARG A 325 28.21 -23.91 22.95
C ARG A 325 29.70 -24.09 22.72
N GLU A 326 30.45 -23.00 22.61
CA GLU A 326 31.89 -23.05 22.35
C GLU A 326 32.64 -23.81 23.45
N VAL A 327 32.21 -23.68 24.71
CA VAL A 327 32.82 -24.35 25.87
C VAL A 327 32.78 -25.87 25.72
N SER A 328 31.68 -26.44 25.22
CA SER A 328 31.55 -27.90 25.06
C SER A 328 32.17 -28.43 23.76
N LEU A 329 32.33 -27.57 22.75
CA LEU A 329 32.84 -27.96 21.43
C LEU A 329 34.35 -27.73 21.25
N ARG A 330 35.01 -27.02 22.19
CA ARG A 330 36.42 -26.59 22.08
C ARG A 330 37.37 -27.74 21.77
N GLU A 331 37.28 -28.86 22.48
CA GLU A 331 38.17 -30.02 22.27
C GLU A 331 38.00 -30.62 20.87
N HIS A 332 36.76 -30.76 20.40
CA HIS A 332 36.45 -31.32 19.08
C HIS A 332 36.82 -30.35 17.93
N LEU A 333 36.70 -29.04 18.16
CA LEU A 333 37.15 -28.01 17.23
C LEU A 333 38.69 -27.97 17.13
N GLN A 334 39.40 -28.19 18.23
CA GLN A 334 40.86 -28.33 18.21
C GLN A 334 41.30 -29.54 17.38
N SER A 335 40.64 -30.70 17.54
CA SER A 335 40.88 -31.87 16.67
C SER A 335 40.56 -31.60 15.20
N TYR A 336 39.46 -30.89 14.91
CA TYR A 336 39.11 -30.52 13.54
C TYR A 336 40.15 -29.59 12.89
N LEU A 337 40.70 -28.64 13.66
CA LEU A 337 41.75 -27.72 13.22
C LEU A 337 43.08 -28.44 12.97
N THR A 338 43.43 -29.46 13.78
CA THR A 338 44.63 -30.29 13.57
C THR A 338 44.48 -31.31 12.45
N GLY A 339 43.29 -31.44 11.87
CA GLY A 339 43.00 -32.35 10.76
C GLY A 339 42.49 -33.73 11.20
N GLU A 340 42.27 -33.95 12.49
CA GLU A 340 41.68 -35.18 13.02
C GLU A 340 40.15 -35.14 12.90
N VAL A 341 39.53 -36.26 12.52
CA VAL A 341 38.06 -36.34 12.43
C VAL A 341 37.50 -36.49 13.85
N PRO A 342 36.73 -35.52 14.36
CA PRO A 342 36.21 -35.59 15.72
C PRO A 342 35.22 -36.75 15.85
N MET A 343 35.52 -37.70 16.76
CA MET A 343 34.64 -38.81 17.10
C MET A 343 33.60 -38.31 18.11
N CYS A 344 32.41 -37.96 17.64
CA CYS A 344 31.38 -37.37 18.50
C CYS A 344 30.00 -38.01 18.27
N GLY A 345 29.13 -37.93 19.29
CA GLY A 345 27.72 -38.32 19.17
C GLY A 345 26.98 -37.47 18.12
N ASN A 346 25.97 -38.04 17.47
CA ASN A 346 25.28 -37.42 16.33
C ASN A 346 24.79 -35.97 16.58
N ASP A 347 24.38 -35.63 17.81
CA ASP A 347 23.87 -34.29 18.14
C ASP A 347 24.99 -33.26 18.35
N LEU A 348 26.11 -33.67 18.94
CA LEU A 348 27.31 -32.86 19.06
C LEU A 348 27.98 -32.66 17.70
N LEU A 349 27.90 -33.64 16.80
CA LEU A 349 28.39 -33.51 15.43
C LEU A 349 27.58 -32.48 14.64
N LYS A 350 26.24 -32.49 14.77
CA LYS A 350 25.38 -31.46 14.14
C LYS A 350 25.65 -30.07 14.67
N SER A 351 25.88 -29.92 15.99
CA SER A 351 26.18 -28.62 16.58
C SER A 351 27.57 -28.12 16.17
N LEU A 352 28.56 -29.02 16.08
CA LEU A 352 29.90 -28.74 15.55
C LEU A 352 29.85 -28.28 14.08
N VAL A 353 29.14 -29.02 13.23
CA VAL A 353 28.95 -28.64 11.81
C VAL A 353 28.28 -27.26 11.69
N SER A 354 27.29 -26.98 12.53
CA SER A 354 26.62 -25.67 12.54
C SER A 354 27.55 -24.55 12.99
N TYR A 355 28.39 -24.78 13.99
CA TYR A 355 29.40 -23.82 14.45
C TYR A 355 30.43 -23.52 13.36
N ILE A 356 30.95 -24.56 12.68
CA ILE A 356 31.91 -24.43 11.57
C ILE A 356 31.30 -23.62 10.42
N ILE A 357 30.05 -23.91 10.05
CA ILE A 357 29.35 -23.22 8.96
C ILE A 357 29.10 -21.74 9.32
N PHE A 358 28.74 -21.44 10.56
CA PHE A 358 28.47 -20.07 11.01
C PHE A 358 29.75 -19.20 10.93
N TYR A 359 30.84 -19.68 11.51
CA TYR A 359 32.11 -18.96 11.57
C TYR A 359 33.05 -19.23 10.38
N ASP A 360 32.64 -19.95 9.32
CA ASP A 360 33.52 -20.22 8.17
C ASP A 360 34.88 -20.85 8.57
N ILE A 361 34.90 -21.76 9.55
CA ILE A 361 36.17 -22.30 10.08
C ILE A 361 36.81 -23.23 9.04
N PRO A 362 38.06 -22.96 8.60
CA PRO A 362 38.75 -23.80 7.64
C PRO A 362 39.21 -25.13 8.26
N TYR A 363 39.16 -26.20 7.46
CA TYR A 363 39.70 -27.51 7.84
C TYR A 363 41.23 -27.55 7.70
N ASN A 364 41.91 -28.24 8.63
CA ASN A 364 43.34 -28.54 8.58
C ASN A 364 44.23 -27.30 8.37
N CYS A 365 44.11 -26.35 9.29
CA CYS A 365 45.04 -25.23 9.35
C CYS A 365 46.25 -25.64 10.18
N LYS A 366 47.42 -25.80 9.54
CA LYS A 366 48.71 -26.00 10.22
C LYS A 366 49.07 -24.76 11.05
N LEU A 367 48.47 -24.64 12.22
CA LEU A 367 48.58 -23.51 13.11
C LEU A 367 49.73 -23.76 14.10
N ASN A 368 50.76 -22.92 14.06
CA ASN A 368 51.82 -22.94 15.05
C ASN A 368 51.29 -22.35 16.36
N LYS A 369 51.10 -23.20 17.40
CA LYS A 369 50.66 -22.78 18.75
C LYS A 369 51.55 -21.70 19.38
N ASN A 370 52.81 -21.57 18.94
CA ASN A 370 53.81 -20.70 19.55
C ASN A 370 53.84 -19.27 19.00
N ASN A 371 53.27 -19.00 17.81
CA ASN A 371 53.31 -17.67 17.16
C ASN A 371 51.92 -17.21 16.67
N PRO A 372 51.14 -16.48 17.49
CA PRO A 372 49.78 -16.04 17.15
C PRO A 372 49.73 -15.08 15.94
N LEU A 373 50.81 -14.35 15.67
CA LEU A 373 50.89 -13.45 14.51
C LEU A 373 51.04 -14.21 13.19
N GLN A 374 51.78 -15.33 13.20
CA GLN A 374 51.99 -16.15 12.01
C GLN A 374 50.71 -16.89 11.63
N SER A 375 49.93 -17.34 12.62
CA SER A 375 48.59 -17.91 12.42
C SER A 375 47.58 -16.88 11.91
N ILE A 376 47.65 -15.61 12.32
CA ILE A 376 46.79 -14.55 11.75
C ILE A 376 47.10 -14.33 10.26
N VAL A 377 48.37 -14.32 9.87
CA VAL A 377 48.78 -14.13 8.46
C VAL A 377 48.34 -15.30 7.58
N THR A 378 48.47 -16.54 8.06
CA THR A 378 47.98 -17.71 7.31
C THR A 378 46.46 -17.71 7.20
N LEU A 379 45.73 -17.35 8.26
CA LEU A 379 44.27 -17.26 8.21
C LEU A 379 43.77 -16.11 7.31
N LYS A 380 44.48 -14.98 7.27
CA LYS A 380 44.16 -13.86 6.37
C LYS A 380 44.38 -14.22 4.90
N SER A 381 45.32 -15.12 4.60
CA SER A 381 45.54 -15.63 3.24
C SER A 381 44.39 -16.48 2.70
N LEU A 382 43.50 -16.98 3.59
CA LEU A 382 42.30 -17.76 3.24
C LEU A 382 41.05 -16.89 2.99
N ASN A 383 41.19 -15.57 2.88
CA ASN A 383 40.07 -14.61 2.69
C ASN A 383 38.99 -14.65 3.79
N LEU A 384 39.37 -15.04 5.01
CA LEU A 384 38.47 -15.05 6.17
C LEU A 384 38.23 -13.61 6.68
N SER A 385 37.01 -13.34 7.16
CA SER A 385 36.69 -12.08 7.84
C SER A 385 37.42 -11.98 9.20
N SER A 386 37.40 -10.81 9.83
CA SER A 386 38.09 -10.58 11.12
C SER A 386 37.50 -11.39 12.28
N GLU A 387 36.19 -11.59 12.29
CA GLU A 387 35.46 -12.34 13.33
C GLU A 387 35.89 -13.81 13.46
N PRO A 388 35.95 -14.62 12.38
CA PRO A 388 36.41 -15.99 12.49
C PRO A 388 37.89 -16.14 12.81
N ILE A 389 38.73 -15.17 12.42
CA ILE A 389 40.15 -15.15 12.82
C ILE A 389 40.25 -14.99 14.34
N MET A 390 39.45 -14.10 14.94
CA MET A 390 39.41 -13.93 16.39
C MET A 390 38.93 -15.20 17.10
N LYS A 391 37.89 -15.85 16.60
CA LYS A 391 37.37 -17.10 17.18
C LYS A 391 38.34 -18.27 17.09
N VAL A 392 39.02 -18.43 15.96
CA VAL A 392 40.06 -19.47 15.82
C VAL A 392 41.21 -19.23 16.81
N LEU A 393 41.59 -17.98 17.07
CA LEU A 393 42.59 -17.66 18.10
C LEU A 393 42.11 -17.95 19.53
N GLU A 394 40.82 -17.71 19.84
CA GLU A 394 40.22 -18.07 21.13
C GLU A 394 40.20 -19.58 21.37
N ILE A 395 39.98 -20.38 20.33
CA ILE A 395 39.97 -21.84 20.40
C ILE A 395 41.39 -22.42 20.58
N ILE A 396 42.42 -21.78 20.03
CA ILE A 396 43.83 -22.22 20.12
C ILE A 396 44.48 -21.86 21.47
N ARG A 397 44.06 -20.75 22.09
CA ARG A 397 44.41 -20.44 23.49
C ARG A 397 43.91 -21.54 24.42
#